data_AF-A0A955LD17-F1
#
_entry.id   AF-A0A955LD17-F1
#
_cell.length_a   1.000
_cell.length_b   1.000
_cell.length_c   1.000
_cell.angle_alpha   90.00
_cell.angle_beta   90.00
_cell.angle_gamma   90.00
#
_symmetry.space_group_name_H-M   'P 1'
#
loop_
_entity.id
_entity.type
_entity.pdbx_description
1 polymer ?
#
loop_
_entity_poly.entity_id
_entity_poly.type
_entity_poly.pdbx_seq_one_letter_code
_entity_poly.pdbx_strand_id
1 'polypeptide(L)'
;MNNSKEWYKTWWGVLLAIIFLPLFVPWWLWKKANVKPVIRIIGLIVTGLFAVVFYGVTAFAIFDSPGKPIINVPSRSSEQMISISGTGVDPNNNVTLLLNGTEFKTIQADTNGKFIFEDVSLDEGDNTLQAFAIRTDGKRKESPTHTINYAKSALTPVPEDPSKTIVQQPAEEQVVVPTEKVVTTPEPEKEPTIIDKLWKALDDSVGSRNGIDIQYFTKNFENSDAERRDNNLVRVTIQPKDYYDETFMVKTAYREFITYGIKAFQIDGVDEIEFSYWGNITDQYGNTNKEKVVTLSMIKEEFKKYNWQSLDGQNIYQQMVNSCDEHFIHGAIFKNLKTDKLTLDLF
;
A
#
# COMPACT_ATOMS: atom_id res chain seq x y z
N MET A 1 -52.02 -6.19 -26.07
CA MET A 1 -52.13 -5.12 -25.05
C MET A 1 -51.34 -5.56 -23.85
N ASN A 2 -50.17 -4.97 -23.63
CA ASN A 2 -49.28 -5.33 -22.52
C ASN A 2 -49.50 -4.31 -21.39
N ASN A 3 -49.96 -4.77 -20.23
CA ASN A 3 -50.20 -3.92 -19.06
C ASN A 3 -48.84 -3.49 -18.49
N SER A 4 -48.34 -2.33 -18.90
CA SER A 4 -47.19 -1.70 -18.23
C SER A 4 -47.60 -1.37 -16.80
N LYS A 5 -47.09 -2.13 -15.82
CA LYS A 5 -47.29 -1.82 -14.40
C LYS A 5 -46.81 -0.39 -14.16
N GLU A 6 -47.69 0.42 -13.60
CA GLU A 6 -47.44 1.82 -13.28
C GLU A 6 -46.29 1.93 -12.27
N TRP A 7 -45.09 2.20 -12.78
CA TRP A 7 -43.83 2.19 -12.03
C TRP A 7 -43.84 3.10 -10.80
N TYR A 8 -44.61 4.18 -10.83
CA TYR A 8 -44.76 5.14 -9.74
C TYR A 8 -45.49 4.59 -8.50
N LYS A 9 -46.13 3.42 -8.59
CA LYS A 9 -46.80 2.73 -7.46
C LYS A 9 -45.87 1.83 -6.66
N THR A 10 -44.64 1.63 -7.11
CA THR A 10 -43.62 0.92 -6.33
C THR A 10 -42.90 1.89 -5.40
N TRP A 11 -42.41 1.42 -4.24
CA TRP A 11 -41.75 2.29 -3.26
C TRP A 11 -40.52 3.02 -3.85
N TRP A 12 -39.75 2.35 -4.73
CA TRP A 12 -38.68 2.97 -5.50
C TRP A 12 -39.19 4.03 -6.49
N GLY A 13 -40.36 3.84 -7.09
CA GLY A 13 -41.00 4.84 -7.95
C GLY A 13 -41.37 6.13 -7.21
N VAL A 14 -41.81 6.02 -5.96
CA VAL A 14 -42.08 7.19 -5.08
C VAL A 14 -40.77 7.91 -4.73
N LEU A 15 -39.70 7.16 -4.45
CA LEU A 15 -38.39 7.71 -4.13
C LEU A 15 -37.78 8.47 -5.33
N LEU A 16 -37.85 7.89 -6.52
CA LEU A 16 -37.47 8.56 -7.77
C LEU A 16 -38.35 9.80 -8.02
N ALA A 17 -39.67 9.71 -7.79
CA ALA A 17 -40.55 10.86 -7.94
C ALA A 17 -40.20 12.01 -7.01
N ILE A 18 -39.78 11.74 -5.77
CA ILE A 18 -39.31 12.76 -4.80
C ILE A 18 -37.98 13.38 -5.26
N ILE A 19 -37.03 12.56 -5.74
CA ILE A 19 -35.73 13.03 -6.24
C ILE A 19 -35.89 13.92 -7.47
N PHE A 20 -36.79 13.57 -8.39
CA PHE A 20 -37.05 14.33 -9.60
C PHE A 20 -38.12 15.43 -9.43
N LEU A 21 -38.86 15.46 -8.31
CA LEU A 21 -39.85 16.48 -7.99
C LEU A 21 -39.33 17.93 -8.14
N PRO A 22 -38.13 18.29 -7.61
CA PRO A 22 -37.61 19.65 -7.75
C PRO A 22 -37.24 20.01 -9.20
N LEU A 23 -37.06 19.05 -10.10
CA LEU A 23 -36.86 19.30 -11.52
C LEU A 23 -38.20 19.34 -12.28
N PHE A 24 -39.15 18.50 -11.88
CA PHE A 24 -40.43 18.35 -12.56
C PHE A 24 -41.42 19.48 -12.24
N VAL A 25 -41.46 19.96 -11.00
CA VAL A 25 -42.40 21.02 -10.57
C VAL A 25 -42.11 22.36 -11.27
N PRO A 26 -40.86 22.85 -11.37
CA PRO A 26 -40.55 24.06 -12.13
C PRO A 26 -40.87 23.91 -13.62
N TRP A 27 -40.56 22.75 -14.22
CA TRP A 27 -40.88 22.48 -15.63
C TRP A 27 -42.38 22.44 -15.90
N TRP A 28 -43.17 21.83 -15.00
CA TRP A 28 -44.62 21.74 -15.12
C TRP A 28 -45.29 23.11 -14.95
N LEU A 29 -44.84 23.91 -13.98
CA LEU A 29 -45.28 25.30 -13.80
C LEU A 29 -44.88 26.17 -15.00
N TRP A 30 -43.68 25.96 -15.56
CA TRP A 30 -43.20 26.64 -16.77
C TRP A 30 -44.07 26.35 -18.00
N LYS A 31 -44.54 25.11 -18.16
CA LYS A 31 -45.40 24.68 -19.27
C LYS A 31 -46.82 25.22 -19.16
N LYS A 32 -47.36 25.37 -17.95
CA LYS A 32 -48.77 25.71 -17.73
C LYS A 32 -49.02 27.22 -17.65
N ALA A 33 -47.99 28.01 -17.37
CA ALA A 33 -48.15 29.42 -17.07
C ALA A 33 -47.93 30.32 -18.31
N ASN A 34 -48.92 31.15 -18.64
CA ASN A 34 -48.89 32.13 -19.73
C ASN A 34 -48.10 33.39 -19.32
N VAL A 35 -46.89 33.18 -18.79
CA VAL A 35 -46.06 34.23 -18.17
C VAL A 35 -45.17 34.90 -19.21
N LYS A 36 -44.96 36.20 -19.04
CA LYS A 36 -44.06 37.00 -19.89
C LYS A 36 -42.64 36.40 -19.92
N PRO A 37 -41.92 36.47 -21.06
CA PRO A 37 -40.62 35.82 -21.25
C PRO A 37 -39.56 36.17 -20.18
N VAL A 38 -39.55 37.40 -19.67
CA VAL A 38 -38.57 37.86 -18.67
C VAL A 38 -38.69 37.12 -17.34
N ILE A 39 -39.91 36.82 -16.89
CA ILE A 39 -40.14 36.10 -15.63
C ILE A 39 -39.67 34.63 -15.76
N ARG A 40 -39.68 34.08 -16.98
CA ARG A 40 -39.20 32.71 -17.26
C ARG A 40 -37.68 32.59 -17.08
N ILE A 41 -36.91 33.60 -17.48
CA ILE A 41 -35.44 33.61 -17.36
C ILE A 41 -35.03 33.72 -15.88
N ILE A 42 -35.69 34.60 -15.12
CA ILE A 42 -35.40 34.78 -13.69
C ILE A 42 -35.66 33.48 -12.91
N GLY A 43 -36.76 32.77 -13.21
CA GLY A 43 -37.09 31.50 -12.55
C GLY A 43 -36.05 30.40 -12.79
N LEU A 44 -35.48 30.31 -14.00
CA LEU A 44 -34.41 29.35 -14.32
C LEU A 44 -33.11 29.65 -13.56
N ILE A 45 -32.73 30.92 -13.47
CA ILE A 45 -31.52 31.34 -12.74
C ILE A 45 -31.65 31.02 -11.25
N VAL A 46 -32.79 31.33 -10.63
CA VAL A 46 -33.02 31.05 -9.20
C VAL A 46 -33.05 29.56 -8.92
N THR A 47 -33.67 28.75 -9.79
CA THR A 47 -33.72 27.28 -9.63
C THR A 47 -32.34 26.65 -9.81
N GLY A 48 -31.55 27.13 -10.79
CA GLY A 48 -30.17 26.70 -10.99
C GLY A 48 -29.28 27.03 -9.79
N LEU A 49 -29.38 28.25 -9.24
CA LEU A 49 -28.69 28.64 -8.01
C LEU A 49 -29.09 27.78 -6.82
N PHE A 50 -30.40 27.50 -6.66
CA PHE A 50 -30.88 26.64 -5.58
C PHE A 50 -30.36 25.21 -5.70
N ALA A 51 -30.31 24.64 -6.92
CA ALA A 51 -29.72 23.33 -7.15
C ALA A 51 -28.22 23.33 -6.84
N VAL A 52 -27.45 24.35 -7.27
CA VAL A 52 -26.02 24.44 -6.97
C VAL A 52 -25.77 24.55 -5.46
N VAL A 53 -26.56 25.34 -4.73
CA VAL A 53 -26.42 25.46 -3.27
C VAL A 53 -26.84 24.16 -2.58
N PHE A 54 -27.99 23.59 -2.94
CA PHE A 54 -28.53 22.42 -2.24
C PHE A 54 -27.72 21.15 -2.52
N TYR A 55 -27.32 20.91 -3.77
CA TYR A 55 -26.50 19.75 -4.14
C TYR A 55 -25.00 19.99 -3.83
N GLY A 56 -24.52 21.23 -3.93
CA GLY A 56 -23.14 21.59 -3.57
C GLY A 56 -22.87 21.45 -2.08
N VAL A 57 -23.83 21.82 -1.22
CA VAL A 57 -23.68 21.69 0.25
C VAL A 57 -23.74 20.22 0.69
N THR A 58 -24.53 19.36 0.04
CA THR A 58 -24.55 17.91 0.37
C THR A 58 -23.27 17.18 -0.04
N ALA A 59 -22.51 17.70 -1.03
CA ALA A 59 -21.27 17.06 -1.47
C ALA A 59 -20.07 17.34 -0.55
N PHE A 60 -20.11 18.40 0.28
CA PHE A 60 -18.97 18.79 1.12
C PHE A 60 -18.91 18.08 2.49
N ALA A 61 -19.96 17.35 2.88
CA ALA A 61 -20.09 16.77 4.22
C ALA A 61 -19.73 15.28 4.33
N ILE A 62 -19.19 14.64 3.27
CA ILE A 62 -18.95 13.18 3.24
C ILE A 62 -17.47 12.80 3.01
N PHE A 63 -16.53 13.74 3.12
CA PHE A 63 -15.12 13.35 3.27
C PHE A 63 -14.88 13.03 4.74
N ASP A 64 -14.98 11.75 5.10
CA ASP A 64 -14.45 11.25 6.35
C ASP A 64 -12.95 11.56 6.39
N SER A 65 -12.57 12.65 7.07
CA SER A 65 -11.16 13.02 7.24
C SER A 65 -10.42 11.85 7.87
N PRO A 66 -9.22 11.47 7.36
CA PRO A 66 -8.40 10.43 7.97
C PRO A 66 -7.97 10.90 9.36
N GLY A 67 -8.70 10.45 10.38
CA GLY A 67 -8.41 10.73 11.78
C GLY A 67 -7.98 9.51 12.58
N LYS A 68 -7.67 8.39 11.91
CA LYS A 68 -7.23 7.12 12.52
C LYS A 68 -5.72 6.96 12.24
N PRO A 69 -4.85 7.01 13.25
CA PRO A 69 -3.43 6.76 13.05
C PRO A 69 -3.18 5.38 12.44
N ILE A 70 -2.25 5.33 11.50
CA ILE A 70 -1.74 4.11 10.86
C ILE A 70 -0.23 4.10 11.13
N ILE A 71 0.26 3.09 11.85
CA ILE A 71 1.68 2.89 12.10
C ILE A 71 2.20 1.74 11.23
N ASN A 72 3.41 1.86 10.71
CA ASN A 72 4.06 0.79 9.95
C ASN A 72 5.33 0.34 10.70
N VAL A 73 5.33 -0.91 11.15
CA VAL A 73 6.42 -1.51 11.92
C VAL A 73 6.71 -2.93 11.44
N PRO A 74 7.98 -3.36 11.41
CA PRO A 74 8.31 -4.73 11.09
C PRO A 74 7.84 -5.68 12.20
N SER A 75 7.60 -6.94 11.85
CA SER A 75 7.22 -7.97 12.83
C SER A 75 8.38 -8.45 13.71
N ARG A 76 9.62 -8.14 13.33
CA ARG A 76 10.84 -8.48 14.07
C ARG A 76 11.87 -7.36 14.00
N SER A 77 12.66 -7.21 15.06
CA SER A 77 13.84 -6.33 15.09
C SER A 77 15.04 -7.06 15.68
N SER A 78 16.23 -6.81 15.14
CA SER A 78 17.51 -7.14 15.77
C SER A 78 18.11 -5.94 16.54
N GLU A 79 17.48 -4.78 16.44
CA GLU A 79 17.89 -3.53 17.08
C GLU A 79 16.95 -3.22 18.25
N GLN A 80 17.51 -2.84 19.39
CA GLN A 80 16.74 -2.48 20.58
C GLN A 80 16.03 -1.13 20.43
N MET A 81 16.67 -0.19 19.73
CA MET A 81 16.14 1.17 19.52
C MET A 81 15.64 1.27 18.09
N ILE A 82 14.37 1.58 17.90
CA ILE A 82 13.77 1.70 16.58
C ILE A 82 13.07 3.05 16.39
N SER A 83 12.86 3.42 15.12
CA SER A 83 12.01 4.53 14.73
C SER A 83 10.70 4.01 14.14
N ILE A 84 9.58 4.51 14.65
CA ILE A 84 8.23 4.14 14.21
C ILE A 84 7.62 5.29 13.44
N SER A 85 7.28 5.06 12.17
CA SER A 85 6.61 6.06 11.34
C SER A 85 5.13 5.73 11.17
N GLY A 86 4.31 6.76 10.98
CA GLY A 86 2.90 6.60 10.71
C GLY A 86 2.26 7.79 10.00
N THR A 87 1.00 7.60 9.60
CA THR A 87 0.16 8.55 8.84
C THR A 87 -1.31 8.45 9.28
N GLY A 88 -2.23 9.13 8.60
CA GLY A 88 -3.68 8.97 8.81
C GLY A 88 -4.24 9.82 9.95
N VAL A 89 -3.51 10.85 10.36
CA VAL A 89 -3.93 11.80 11.39
C VAL A 89 -4.15 13.17 10.76
N ASP A 90 -5.13 13.92 11.26
CA ASP A 90 -5.35 15.30 10.85
C ASP A 90 -4.04 16.12 11.00
N PRO A 91 -3.67 16.98 10.03
CA PRO A 91 -2.46 17.80 10.10
C PRO A 91 -2.32 18.61 11.40
N ASN A 92 -1.08 18.70 11.92
CA ASN A 92 -0.74 19.41 13.16
C ASN A 92 -1.46 18.88 14.42
N ASN A 93 -2.05 17.69 14.36
CA ASN A 93 -2.72 17.09 15.52
C ASN A 93 -1.76 16.19 16.32
N ASN A 94 -2.07 15.99 17.60
CA ASN A 94 -1.25 15.18 18.48
C ASN A 94 -1.52 13.69 18.27
N VAL A 95 -0.43 12.91 18.25
CA VAL A 95 -0.42 11.46 18.17
C VAL A 95 0.34 10.92 19.37
N THR A 96 -0.26 9.99 20.08
CA THR A 96 0.33 9.33 21.24
C THR A 96 0.64 7.89 20.91
N LEU A 97 1.87 7.44 21.16
CA LEU A 97 2.28 6.04 21.06
C LEU A 97 2.15 5.35 22.42
N LEU A 98 1.54 4.18 22.42
CA LEU A 98 1.52 3.22 23.50
C LEU A 98 2.50 2.09 23.18
N LEU A 99 3.45 1.85 24.08
CA LEU A 99 4.36 0.71 24.06
C LEU A 99 3.99 -0.21 25.23
N ASN A 100 3.68 -1.48 24.96
CA ASN A 100 3.28 -2.45 25.98
C ASN A 100 2.10 -1.97 26.84
N GLY A 101 1.15 -1.27 26.21
CA GLY A 101 -0.02 -0.68 26.85
C GLY A 101 0.24 0.58 27.69
N THR A 102 1.49 1.04 27.78
CA THR A 102 1.89 2.25 28.52
C THR A 102 2.18 3.39 27.55
N GLU A 103 1.80 4.62 27.91
CA GLU A 103 2.14 5.79 27.11
C GLU A 103 3.66 5.98 27.06
N PHE A 104 4.21 5.92 25.84
CA PHE A 104 5.62 6.14 25.58
C PHE A 104 5.88 7.63 25.34
N LYS A 105 5.20 8.21 24.34
CA LYS A 105 5.43 9.59 23.91
C LYS A 105 4.24 10.13 23.13
N THR A 106 4.04 11.44 23.20
CA THR A 106 3.12 12.20 22.35
C THR A 106 3.92 13.14 21.45
N ILE A 107 3.61 13.15 20.16
CA ILE A 107 4.22 14.04 19.15
C ILE A 107 3.14 14.71 18.30
N GLN A 108 3.49 15.80 17.65
CA GLN A 108 2.61 16.45 16.69
C GLN A 108 2.86 15.88 15.29
N ALA A 109 1.78 15.52 14.57
CA ALA A 109 1.86 15.18 13.16
C ALA A 109 2.22 16.43 12.33
N ASP A 110 2.92 16.24 11.22
CA ASP A 110 3.28 17.31 10.31
C ASP A 110 2.07 17.88 9.55
N THR A 111 2.32 18.84 8.66
CA THR A 111 1.28 19.47 7.84
C THR A 111 0.58 18.51 6.87
N ASN A 112 1.11 17.29 6.71
CA ASN A 112 0.58 16.24 5.85
C ASN A 112 -0.01 15.07 6.67
N GLY A 113 -0.08 15.18 8.00
CA GLY A 113 -0.61 14.12 8.85
C GLY A 113 0.34 12.94 9.07
N LYS A 114 1.63 13.10 8.77
CA LYS A 114 2.68 12.12 9.02
C LYS A 114 3.36 12.38 10.36
N PHE A 115 3.80 11.32 11.03
CA PHE A 115 4.48 11.42 12.32
C PHE A 115 5.56 10.34 12.45
N ILE A 116 6.59 10.61 13.26
CA ILE A 116 7.70 9.68 13.52
C ILE A 116 8.03 9.71 15.02
N PHE A 117 7.98 8.56 15.66
CA PHE A 117 8.51 8.34 17.00
C PHE A 117 9.93 7.78 16.88
N GLU A 118 10.91 8.55 17.32
CA GLU A 118 12.30 8.13 17.39
C GLU A 118 12.62 7.53 18.76
N ASP A 119 13.70 6.74 18.82
CA ASP A 119 14.27 6.20 20.06
C ASP A 119 13.30 5.32 20.87
N VAL A 120 12.47 4.53 20.18
CA VAL A 120 11.56 3.59 20.84
C VAL A 120 12.36 2.37 21.27
N SER A 121 12.62 2.27 22.58
CA SER A 121 13.33 1.14 23.20
C SER A 121 12.42 -0.06 23.35
N LEU A 122 12.81 -1.19 22.76
CA LEU A 122 12.11 -2.47 22.85
C LEU A 122 12.67 -3.32 24.01
N ASP A 123 11.79 -4.03 24.68
CA ASP A 123 12.14 -5.09 25.62
C ASP A 123 12.43 -6.39 24.85
N GLU A 124 13.28 -7.27 25.38
CA GLU A 124 13.56 -8.56 24.74
C GLU A 124 12.28 -9.41 24.67
N GLY A 125 12.00 -9.98 23.49
CA GLY A 125 10.76 -10.69 23.20
C GLY A 125 9.71 -9.82 22.51
N ASP A 126 8.44 -10.10 22.77
CA ASP A 126 7.32 -9.44 22.10
C ASP A 126 7.01 -8.07 22.72
N ASN A 127 6.94 -7.05 21.87
CA ASN A 127 6.53 -5.70 22.23
C ASN A 127 5.27 -5.34 21.46
N THR A 128 4.28 -4.76 22.13
CA THR A 128 3.03 -4.31 21.52
C THR A 128 3.04 -2.79 21.32
N LEU A 129 2.59 -2.36 20.15
CA LEU A 129 2.61 -0.97 19.71
C LEU A 129 1.22 -0.56 19.25
N GLN A 130 0.73 0.56 19.75
CA GLN A 130 -0.54 1.14 19.33
C GLN A 130 -0.41 2.66 19.33
N ALA A 131 -0.95 3.35 18.33
CA ALA A 131 -1.01 4.80 18.31
C ALA A 131 -2.46 5.29 18.41
N PHE A 132 -2.70 6.42 19.06
CA PHE A 132 -4.00 7.08 19.04
C PHE A 132 -3.88 8.58 18.82
N ALA A 133 -4.93 9.18 18.26
CA ALA A 133 -5.09 10.62 18.10
C ALA A 133 -6.51 11.04 18.52
N ILE A 134 -6.64 12.29 18.95
CA ILE A 134 -7.94 12.91 19.24
C ILE A 134 -8.31 13.77 18.05
N ARG A 135 -9.33 13.38 17.28
CA ARG A 135 -9.81 14.15 16.12
C ARG A 135 -10.25 15.56 16.52
N THR A 136 -10.33 16.44 15.52
CA THR A 136 -10.89 17.80 15.67
C THR A 136 -12.32 17.82 16.22
N ASP A 137 -13.08 16.73 16.10
CA ASP A 137 -14.41 16.54 16.70
C ASP A 137 -14.38 16.03 18.16
N GLY A 138 -13.19 15.92 18.76
CA GLY A 138 -12.97 15.46 20.14
C GLY A 138 -12.98 13.95 20.32
N LYS A 139 -13.17 13.14 19.26
CA LYS A 139 -13.19 11.68 19.38
C LYS A 139 -11.79 11.08 19.30
N ARG A 140 -11.49 10.17 20.22
CA ARG A 140 -10.29 9.34 20.18
C ARG A 140 -10.43 8.26 19.10
N LYS A 141 -9.37 8.10 18.31
CA LYS A 141 -9.24 7.04 17.29
C LYS A 141 -7.88 6.37 17.46
N GLU A 142 -7.88 5.05 17.34
CA GLU A 142 -6.72 4.21 17.62
C GLU A 142 -6.34 3.41 16.37
N SER A 143 -5.04 3.18 16.22
CA SER A 143 -4.50 2.22 15.27
C SER A 143 -4.80 0.79 15.73
N PRO A 144 -4.68 -0.20 14.82
CA PRO A 144 -4.52 -1.58 15.23
C PRO A 144 -3.29 -1.75 16.15
N THR A 145 -3.33 -2.73 17.04
CA THR A 145 -2.18 -3.15 17.83
C THR A 145 -1.22 -3.96 16.95
N HIS A 146 0.05 -3.57 16.94
CA HIS A 146 1.12 -4.27 16.22
C HIS A 146 2.04 -4.95 17.22
N THR A 147 2.52 -6.14 16.90
CA THR A 147 3.50 -6.86 17.72
C THR A 147 4.83 -6.93 16.99
N ILE A 148 5.89 -6.49 17.66
CA ILE A 148 7.27 -6.63 17.20
C ILE A 148 8.06 -7.50 18.16
N ASN A 149 8.68 -8.56 17.64
CA ASN A 149 9.57 -9.40 18.42
C ASN A 149 11.02 -8.88 18.31
N TYR A 150 11.58 -8.41 19.41
CA TYR A 150 13.00 -8.06 19.51
C TYR A 150 13.79 -9.25 20.02
N ALA A 151 14.72 -9.75 19.21
CA ALA A 151 15.67 -10.79 19.60
C ALA A 151 17.07 -10.21 19.51
N LYS A 152 17.76 -10.15 20.66
CA LYS A 152 19.14 -9.68 20.72
C LYS A 152 20.00 -10.63 19.90
N SER A 153 20.57 -10.13 18.80
CA SER A 153 21.43 -10.94 17.94
C SER A 153 22.64 -11.38 18.77
N ALA A 154 22.78 -12.69 18.98
CA ALA A 154 23.95 -13.24 19.63
C ALA A 154 25.14 -13.01 18.69
N LEU A 155 26.01 -12.05 19.03
CA LEU A 155 27.31 -11.93 18.39
C LEU A 155 28.05 -13.24 18.65
N THR A 156 28.10 -14.13 17.66
CA THR A 156 29.14 -15.15 17.61
C THR A 156 30.47 -14.39 17.68
N PRO A 157 31.32 -14.63 18.69
CA PRO A 157 32.63 -14.02 18.71
C PRO A 157 33.35 -14.46 17.42
N VAL A 158 33.69 -13.48 16.59
CA VAL A 158 34.59 -13.70 15.46
C VAL A 158 35.89 -14.25 16.06
N PRO A 159 36.36 -15.45 15.69
CA PRO A 159 37.64 -15.92 16.17
C PRO A 159 38.70 -14.93 15.67
N GLU A 160 39.39 -14.28 16.60
CA GLU A 160 40.52 -13.42 16.28
C GLU A 160 41.54 -14.24 15.47
N ASP A 161 41.83 -13.76 14.26
CA ASP A 161 42.87 -14.29 13.39
C ASP A 161 44.23 -14.19 14.12
N PRO A 162 44.92 -15.29 14.45
CA PRO A 162 46.18 -15.25 15.18
C PRO A 162 47.37 -14.72 14.36
N SER A 163 47.19 -14.27 13.12
CA SER A 163 48.31 -13.91 12.25
C SER A 163 48.56 -12.41 12.14
N LYS A 164 49.20 -11.82 13.16
CA LYS A 164 50.31 -10.83 13.06
C LYS A 164 50.62 -10.17 14.41
N THR A 165 51.70 -10.59 15.05
CA THR A 165 52.94 -9.80 15.25
C THR A 165 53.84 -10.53 16.24
N ILE A 166 55.02 -10.90 15.76
CA ILE A 166 56.13 -11.49 16.52
C ILE A 166 56.80 -10.37 17.35
N VAL A 167 56.93 -10.58 18.65
CA VAL A 167 58.08 -10.09 19.44
C VAL A 167 58.54 -11.24 20.36
N GLN A 168 59.84 -11.54 20.30
CA GLN A 168 60.55 -12.61 20.99
C GLN A 168 60.70 -12.38 22.51
N GLN A 169 60.60 -13.44 23.33
CA GLN A 169 61.42 -13.74 24.55
C GLN A 169 61.06 -15.17 25.06
N PRO A 170 61.91 -15.93 25.81
CA PRO A 170 62.47 -17.21 25.41
C PRO A 170 61.76 -18.43 26.03
N ALA A 171 62.19 -19.60 25.56
CA ALA A 171 61.73 -20.94 25.88
C ALA A 171 61.47 -21.23 27.37
N GLU A 172 60.23 -21.64 27.66
CA GLU A 172 59.97 -22.66 28.67
C GLU A 172 59.35 -23.88 28.01
N GLU A 173 59.97 -25.01 28.29
CA GLU A 173 59.63 -26.35 27.89
C GLU A 173 58.27 -26.74 28.50
N GLN A 174 57.21 -26.78 27.69
CA GLN A 174 55.91 -27.28 28.13
C GLN A 174 55.47 -28.52 27.34
N VAL A 175 55.02 -29.47 28.15
CA VAL A 175 54.67 -30.86 27.87
C VAL A 175 53.53 -30.95 26.85
N VAL A 176 53.77 -31.69 25.77
CA VAL A 176 52.79 -31.96 24.71
C VAL A 176 51.70 -32.88 25.25
N VAL A 177 50.54 -32.32 25.60
CA VAL A 177 49.30 -33.08 25.79
C VAL A 177 48.64 -33.23 24.41
N PRO A 178 48.19 -34.43 23.99
CA PRO A 178 47.61 -34.63 22.67
C PRO A 178 46.30 -33.85 22.55
N THR A 179 46.28 -32.85 21.66
CA THR A 179 45.06 -32.11 21.30
C THR A 179 44.15 -33.01 20.49
N GLU A 180 43.06 -33.44 21.11
CA GLU A 180 41.97 -34.17 20.47
C GLU A 180 41.31 -33.26 19.42
N LYS A 181 41.27 -33.70 18.16
CA LYS A 181 40.60 -32.99 17.08
C LYS A 181 39.11 -32.90 17.39
N VAL A 182 38.65 -31.72 17.81
CA VAL A 182 37.23 -31.39 17.88
C VAL A 182 36.70 -31.38 16.46
N VAL A 183 36.06 -32.47 16.06
CA VAL A 183 35.26 -32.56 14.83
C VAL A 183 34.01 -31.73 15.10
N THR A 184 34.01 -30.48 14.64
CA THR A 184 32.81 -29.65 14.62
C THR A 184 31.86 -30.21 13.56
N THR A 185 30.83 -30.93 14.02
CA THR A 185 29.67 -31.29 13.21
C THR A 185 29.03 -30.00 12.68
N PRO A 186 28.88 -29.81 11.36
CA PRO A 186 28.22 -28.62 10.82
C PRO A 186 26.77 -28.57 11.33
N GLU A 187 26.41 -27.44 11.94
CA GLU A 187 25.05 -27.14 12.36
C GLU A 187 24.11 -27.20 11.15
N PRO A 188 22.93 -27.84 11.25
CA PRO A 188 22.03 -28.00 10.12
C PRO A 188 21.61 -26.62 9.59
N GLU A 189 21.94 -26.36 8.33
CA GLU A 189 21.60 -25.12 7.63
C GLU A 189 20.08 -24.92 7.65
N LYS A 190 19.63 -23.88 8.36
CA LYS A 190 18.21 -23.56 8.51
C LYS A 190 17.60 -23.27 7.14
N GLU A 191 16.49 -23.94 6.81
CA GLU A 191 15.82 -23.72 5.54
C GLU A 191 15.42 -22.24 5.36
N PRO A 192 15.61 -21.66 4.15
CA PRO A 192 15.29 -20.27 3.88
C PRO A 192 13.78 -20.04 3.98
N THR A 193 13.39 -18.91 4.59
CA THR A 193 11.99 -18.53 4.73
C THR A 193 11.38 -18.16 3.37
N ILE A 194 10.04 -18.09 3.27
CA ILE A 194 9.36 -17.63 2.05
C ILE A 194 9.81 -16.21 1.69
N ILE A 195 9.97 -15.32 2.67
CA ILE A 195 10.48 -13.96 2.46
C ILE A 195 11.90 -13.97 1.89
N ASP A 196 12.79 -14.86 2.37
CA ASP A 196 14.15 -14.98 1.82
C ASP A 196 14.13 -15.44 0.36
N LYS A 197 13.25 -16.39 0.03
CA LYS A 197 13.04 -16.87 -1.34
C LYS A 197 12.47 -15.76 -2.24
N LEU A 198 11.54 -14.95 -1.73
CA LEU A 198 10.95 -13.82 -2.46
C LEU A 198 11.96 -12.71 -2.72
N TRP A 199 12.78 -12.34 -1.72
CA TRP A 199 13.88 -11.40 -1.92
C TRP A 199 14.88 -11.89 -2.95
N LYS A 200 15.23 -13.18 -2.92
CA LYS A 200 16.10 -13.79 -3.93
C LYS A 200 15.48 -13.69 -5.34
N ALA A 201 14.20 -14.04 -5.47
CA ALA A 201 13.47 -13.93 -6.73
C ALA A 201 13.40 -12.48 -7.25
N LEU A 202 13.24 -11.51 -6.35
CA LEU A 202 13.24 -10.09 -6.68
C LEU A 202 14.62 -9.60 -7.11
N ASP A 203 15.67 -9.97 -6.39
CA ASP A 203 17.06 -9.57 -6.70
C ASP A 203 17.46 -10.01 -8.12
N ASP A 204 17.07 -11.22 -8.50
CA ASP A 204 17.27 -11.76 -9.85
C ASP A 204 16.51 -10.97 -10.94
N SER A 205 15.51 -10.17 -10.55
CA SER A 205 14.56 -9.50 -11.45
C SER A 205 14.77 -7.99 -11.61
N VAL A 206 15.06 -7.25 -10.52
CA VAL A 206 15.11 -5.77 -10.50
C VAL A 206 16.49 -5.19 -10.14
N GLY A 207 17.47 -6.02 -9.79
CA GLY A 207 18.89 -5.63 -9.63
C GLY A 207 19.24 -4.74 -8.43
N SER A 208 18.27 -4.09 -7.77
CA SER A 208 18.47 -3.28 -6.56
C SER A 208 17.26 -3.33 -5.63
N ARG A 209 17.50 -3.51 -4.33
CA ARG A 209 16.46 -3.48 -3.28
C ARG A 209 16.05 -2.07 -2.85
N ASN A 210 16.80 -1.04 -3.22
CA ASN A 210 16.54 0.33 -2.74
C ASN A 210 15.17 0.83 -3.20
N GLY A 211 14.34 1.24 -2.24
CA GLY A 211 12.98 1.72 -2.51
C GLY A 211 11.97 0.60 -2.76
N ILE A 212 12.33 -0.66 -2.48
CA ILE A 212 11.42 -1.80 -2.60
C ILE A 212 11.10 -2.36 -1.21
N ASP A 213 9.82 -2.66 -0.98
CA ASP A 213 9.33 -3.38 0.18
C ASP A 213 8.58 -4.64 -0.29
N ILE A 214 8.90 -5.80 0.30
CA ILE A 214 8.19 -7.07 0.04
C ILE A 214 7.54 -7.54 1.32
N GLN A 215 6.24 -7.82 1.24
CA GLN A 215 5.45 -8.37 2.32
C GLN A 215 4.81 -9.68 1.85
N TYR A 216 4.68 -10.64 2.77
CA TYR A 216 3.99 -11.90 2.52
C TYR A 216 2.87 -12.09 3.53
N PHE A 217 1.66 -12.28 3.03
CA PHE A 217 0.44 -12.45 3.81
C PHE A 217 -0.08 -13.85 3.58
N THR A 218 -0.34 -14.59 4.65
CA THR A 218 -0.95 -15.91 4.55
C THR A 218 -2.48 -15.79 4.45
N LYS A 219 -3.11 -16.75 3.77
CA LYS A 219 -4.56 -16.94 3.83
C LYS A 219 -5.04 -16.97 5.29
N ASN A 220 -6.16 -16.32 5.57
CA ASN A 220 -6.72 -16.12 6.93
C ASN A 220 -5.95 -15.17 7.86
N PHE A 221 -5.07 -14.32 7.35
CA PHE A 221 -4.55 -13.21 8.15
C PHE A 221 -5.66 -12.19 8.42
N GLU A 222 -6.33 -12.30 9.58
CA GLU A 222 -7.31 -11.33 10.05
C GLU A 222 -6.58 -10.06 10.53
N ASN A 223 -6.28 -9.15 9.61
CA ASN A 223 -5.94 -7.78 9.99
C ASN A 223 -7.20 -6.92 9.86
N SER A 224 -7.45 -6.03 10.82
CA SER A 224 -8.72 -5.28 10.95
C SER A 224 -9.07 -4.38 9.76
N ASP A 225 -8.13 -4.16 8.85
CA ASP A 225 -8.29 -3.31 7.67
C ASP A 225 -8.03 -4.07 6.34
N ALA A 226 -7.71 -5.38 6.39
CA ALA A 226 -7.54 -6.22 5.20
C ALA A 226 -8.78 -7.09 5.03
N GLU A 227 -9.47 -6.96 3.89
CA GLU A 227 -10.53 -7.88 3.52
C GLU A 227 -10.02 -9.33 3.61
N ARG A 228 -10.89 -10.21 4.11
CA ARG A 228 -10.61 -11.64 4.29
C ARG A 228 -10.08 -12.17 2.96
N ARG A 229 -8.79 -12.51 2.89
CA ARG A 229 -8.16 -13.00 1.66
C ARG A 229 -8.18 -14.52 1.61
N ASP A 230 -8.59 -15.04 0.45
CA ASP A 230 -8.64 -16.47 0.18
C ASP A 230 -7.26 -17.04 -0.24
N ASN A 231 -6.32 -16.16 -0.61
CA ASN A 231 -5.01 -16.51 -1.18
C ASN A 231 -3.85 -16.09 -0.27
N ASN A 232 -2.72 -16.80 -0.36
CA ASN A 232 -1.46 -16.30 0.15
C ASN A 232 -0.89 -15.24 -0.83
N LEU A 233 -0.81 -14.00 -0.35
CA LEU A 233 -0.46 -12.83 -1.13
C LEU A 233 0.98 -12.41 -0.91
N VAL A 234 1.68 -12.13 -1.99
CA VAL A 234 2.92 -11.35 -1.98
C VAL A 234 2.60 -9.93 -2.39
N ARG A 235 2.93 -8.94 -1.56
CA ARG A 235 2.85 -7.53 -1.91
C ARG A 235 4.25 -6.99 -2.17
N VAL A 236 4.46 -6.38 -3.32
CA VAL A 236 5.67 -5.66 -3.67
C VAL A 236 5.34 -4.18 -3.83
N THR A 237 6.00 -3.33 -3.06
CA THR A 237 5.86 -1.88 -3.16
C THR A 237 7.17 -1.30 -3.67
N ILE A 238 7.14 -0.58 -4.78
CA ILE A 238 8.31 0.03 -5.40
C ILE A 238 8.16 1.55 -5.43
N GLN A 239 9.25 2.23 -5.08
CA GLN A 239 9.41 3.67 -5.20
C GLN A 239 10.37 3.93 -6.37
N PRO A 240 9.87 4.15 -7.60
CA PRO A 240 10.73 4.44 -8.75
C PRO A 240 11.57 5.67 -8.48
N LYS A 241 12.86 5.60 -8.83
CA LYS A 241 13.80 6.71 -8.64
C LYS A 241 13.49 7.89 -9.54
N ASP A 242 13.20 7.63 -10.82
CA ASP A 242 12.77 8.60 -11.83
C ASP A 242 12.18 7.86 -13.03
N TYR A 243 11.28 8.48 -13.78
CA TYR A 243 10.81 7.99 -15.08
C TYR A 243 10.72 9.13 -16.09
N TYR A 244 11.04 8.84 -17.35
CA TYR A 244 11.13 9.85 -18.41
C TYR A 244 9.76 10.36 -18.86
N ASP A 245 8.78 9.45 -18.95
CA ASP A 245 7.39 9.75 -19.27
C ASP A 245 6.46 8.69 -18.67
N GLU A 246 5.16 8.97 -18.68
CA GLU A 246 4.11 8.13 -18.12
C GLU A 246 4.03 6.75 -18.79
N THR A 247 4.31 6.69 -20.09
CA THR A 247 4.29 5.44 -20.86
C THR A 247 5.46 4.55 -20.46
N PHE A 248 6.66 5.12 -20.34
CA PHE A 248 7.84 4.43 -19.86
C PHE A 248 7.63 3.89 -18.45
N MET A 249 7.04 4.68 -17.55
CA MET A 249 6.74 4.25 -16.19
C MET A 249 5.79 3.04 -16.16
N VAL A 250 4.65 3.12 -16.86
CA VAL A 250 3.68 2.01 -16.89
C VAL A 250 4.28 0.77 -17.58
N LYS A 251 5.03 0.95 -18.67
CA LYS A 251 5.76 -0.14 -19.34
C LYS A 251 6.75 -0.81 -18.37
N THR A 252 7.48 -0.02 -17.59
CA THR A 252 8.43 -0.52 -16.58
C THR A 252 7.71 -1.30 -15.48
N ALA A 253 6.62 -0.75 -14.95
CA ALA A 253 5.81 -1.44 -13.94
C ALA A 253 5.27 -2.78 -14.44
N TYR A 254 4.80 -2.86 -15.70
CA TYR A 254 4.31 -4.11 -16.30
C TYR A 254 5.43 -5.14 -16.44
N ARG A 255 6.58 -4.71 -16.96
CA ARG A 255 7.76 -5.56 -17.10
C ARG A 255 8.17 -6.14 -15.75
N GLU A 256 8.34 -5.30 -14.74
CA GLU A 256 8.81 -5.75 -13.43
C GLU A 256 7.78 -6.64 -12.72
N PHE A 257 6.50 -6.32 -12.83
CA PHE A 257 5.42 -7.18 -12.34
C PHE A 257 5.49 -8.58 -12.96
N ILE A 258 5.62 -8.67 -14.30
CA ILE A 258 5.68 -9.95 -15.01
C ILE A 258 6.98 -10.70 -14.69
N THR A 259 8.13 -10.03 -14.74
CA THR A 259 9.43 -10.64 -14.44
C THR A 259 9.46 -11.20 -13.03
N TYR A 260 9.03 -10.41 -12.05
CA TYR A 260 8.93 -10.87 -10.67
C TYR A 260 7.89 -11.98 -10.52
N GLY A 261 6.73 -11.86 -11.16
CA GLY A 261 5.67 -12.87 -11.14
C GLY A 261 6.13 -14.24 -11.64
N ILE A 262 6.91 -14.29 -12.72
CA ILE A 262 7.51 -15.53 -13.26
C ILE A 262 8.32 -16.26 -12.20
N LYS A 263 9.05 -15.53 -11.34
CA LYS A 263 9.91 -16.11 -10.30
C LYS A 263 9.14 -16.41 -9.02
N ALA A 264 8.34 -15.46 -8.54
CA ALA A 264 7.61 -15.57 -7.29
C ALA A 264 6.58 -16.71 -7.32
N PHE A 265 5.90 -16.95 -8.46
CA PHE A 265 4.97 -18.08 -8.58
C PHE A 265 5.64 -19.46 -8.64
N GLN A 266 6.98 -19.55 -8.72
CA GLN A 266 7.71 -20.81 -8.55
C GLN A 266 7.93 -21.16 -7.08
N ILE A 267 7.66 -20.22 -6.16
CA ILE A 267 7.79 -20.44 -4.72
C ILE A 267 6.48 -21.06 -4.21
N ASP A 268 6.60 -22.20 -3.52
CA ASP A 268 5.47 -22.86 -2.89
C ASP A 268 4.85 -21.97 -1.81
N GLY A 269 3.52 -21.89 -1.82
CA GLY A 269 2.75 -21.02 -0.93
C GLY A 269 2.51 -19.61 -1.47
N VAL A 270 3.01 -19.24 -2.66
CA VAL A 270 2.62 -17.97 -3.31
C VAL A 270 1.46 -18.23 -4.28
N ASP A 271 0.31 -17.63 -3.98
CA ASP A 271 -0.95 -17.81 -4.72
C ASP A 271 -1.39 -16.52 -5.44
N GLU A 272 -0.99 -15.35 -4.96
CA GLU A 272 -1.31 -14.05 -5.54
C GLU A 272 -0.13 -13.08 -5.42
N ILE A 273 0.02 -12.18 -6.38
CA ILE A 273 1.00 -11.09 -6.32
C ILE A 273 0.30 -9.77 -6.56
N GLU A 274 0.47 -8.83 -5.62
CA GLU A 274 0.10 -7.43 -5.74
C GLU A 274 1.38 -6.59 -5.87
N PHE A 275 1.42 -5.71 -6.85
CA PHE A 275 2.58 -4.91 -7.18
C PHE A 275 2.17 -3.46 -7.33
N SER A 276 2.77 -2.57 -6.54
CA SER A 276 2.39 -1.16 -6.45
C SER A 276 3.60 -0.26 -6.66
N TYR A 277 3.51 0.63 -7.65
CA TYR A 277 4.41 1.75 -7.80
C TYR A 277 3.86 2.97 -7.05
N TRP A 278 4.73 3.63 -6.29
CA TRP A 278 4.41 4.88 -5.60
C TRP A 278 5.20 6.03 -6.19
N GLY A 279 4.50 7.04 -6.68
CA GLY A 279 5.08 8.21 -7.30
C GLY A 279 4.59 9.49 -6.65
N ASN A 280 5.33 10.57 -6.87
CA ASN A 280 4.89 11.91 -6.52
C ASN A 280 3.90 12.39 -7.59
N ILE A 281 2.70 12.78 -7.18
CA ILE A 281 1.66 13.35 -8.03
C ILE A 281 1.40 14.79 -7.57
N THR A 282 1.47 15.73 -8.51
CA THR A 282 1.15 17.13 -8.26
C THR A 282 -0.31 17.40 -8.63
N ASP A 283 -1.09 17.91 -7.69
CA ASP A 283 -2.49 18.29 -7.92
C ASP A 283 -2.61 19.60 -8.71
N GLN A 284 -3.84 20.00 -9.05
CA GLN A 284 -4.13 21.24 -9.77
C GLN A 284 -3.76 22.53 -9.00
N TYR A 285 -3.49 22.42 -7.69
CA TYR A 285 -3.07 23.52 -6.83
C TYR A 285 -1.54 23.58 -6.65
N GLY A 286 -0.79 22.64 -7.24
CA GLY A 286 0.65 22.55 -7.13
C GLY A 286 1.15 21.75 -5.92
N ASN A 287 0.25 21.13 -5.14
CA ASN A 287 0.66 20.29 -4.00
C ASN A 287 1.10 18.93 -4.52
N THR A 288 2.26 18.47 -4.05
CA THR A 288 2.82 17.17 -4.46
C THR A 288 2.68 16.17 -3.34
N ASN A 289 1.93 15.10 -3.59
CA ASN A 289 1.71 14.00 -2.65
C ASN A 289 2.27 12.70 -3.20
N LYS A 290 2.70 11.82 -2.30
CA LYS A 290 3.14 10.47 -2.68
C LYS A 290 1.93 9.55 -2.72
N GLU A 291 1.62 9.03 -3.89
CA GLU A 291 0.42 8.23 -4.14
C GLU A 291 0.77 6.97 -4.93
N LYS A 292 -0.12 5.98 -4.89
CA LYS A 292 -0.05 4.83 -5.80
C LYS A 292 -0.27 5.34 -7.22
N VAL A 293 0.68 5.08 -8.11
CA VAL A 293 0.61 5.51 -9.51
C VAL A 293 0.23 4.37 -10.46
N VAL A 294 0.67 3.15 -10.13
CA VAL A 294 0.27 1.92 -10.81
C VAL A 294 0.10 0.84 -9.73
N THR A 295 -1.03 0.13 -9.75
CA THR A 295 -1.25 -1.07 -8.93
C THR A 295 -1.75 -2.20 -9.81
N LEU A 296 -1.11 -3.35 -9.69
CA LEU A 296 -1.40 -4.57 -10.43
C LEU A 296 -1.55 -5.71 -9.43
N SER A 297 -2.65 -6.45 -9.48
CA SER A 297 -2.76 -7.74 -8.77
C SER A 297 -3.17 -8.84 -9.74
N MET A 298 -2.62 -10.04 -9.57
CA MET A 298 -3.04 -11.21 -10.34
C MET A 298 -2.85 -12.48 -9.52
N ILE A 299 -3.85 -13.34 -9.52
CA ILE A 299 -3.74 -14.71 -8.98
C ILE A 299 -2.88 -15.62 -9.88
N LYS A 300 -2.24 -16.61 -9.26
CA LYS A 300 -1.33 -17.56 -9.92
C LYS A 300 -1.98 -18.31 -11.09
N GLU A 301 -3.23 -18.72 -10.93
CA GLU A 301 -3.98 -19.47 -11.93
C GLU A 301 -4.19 -18.65 -13.20
N GLU A 302 -4.50 -17.37 -13.06
CA GLU A 302 -4.68 -16.43 -14.16
C GLU A 302 -3.32 -16.13 -14.82
N PHE A 303 -2.29 -15.86 -14.02
CA PHE A 303 -0.95 -15.59 -14.52
C PHE A 303 -0.38 -16.72 -15.38
N LYS A 304 -0.67 -17.97 -15.02
CA LYS A 304 -0.22 -19.17 -15.74
C LYS A 304 -0.93 -19.42 -17.08
N LYS A 305 -2.02 -18.70 -17.39
CA LYS A 305 -2.69 -18.80 -18.71
C LYS A 305 -1.84 -18.23 -19.84
N TYR A 306 -0.85 -17.42 -19.51
CA TYR A 306 0.01 -16.71 -20.46
C TYR A 306 1.38 -17.37 -20.59
N ASN A 307 1.83 -17.53 -21.83
CA ASN A 307 3.25 -17.73 -22.11
C ASN A 307 3.91 -16.35 -22.26
N TRP A 308 4.29 -15.75 -21.13
CA TRP A 308 4.82 -14.38 -21.08
C TRP A 308 6.05 -14.16 -21.98
N GLN A 309 6.91 -15.17 -22.13
CA GLN A 309 8.05 -15.11 -23.05
C GLN A 309 7.62 -14.96 -24.51
N SER A 310 6.50 -15.56 -24.91
CA SER A 310 5.96 -15.41 -26.27
C SER A 310 5.34 -14.03 -26.53
N LEU A 311 5.01 -13.28 -25.47
CA LEU A 311 4.47 -11.93 -25.54
C LEU A 311 5.56 -10.86 -25.53
N ASP A 312 6.82 -11.25 -25.44
CA ASP A 312 7.94 -10.31 -25.51
C ASP A 312 7.91 -9.51 -26.82
N GLY A 313 8.14 -8.20 -26.72
CA GLY A 313 7.97 -7.22 -27.80
C GLY A 313 6.52 -6.91 -28.21
N GLN A 314 5.51 -7.63 -27.71
CA GLN A 314 4.10 -7.41 -28.07
C GLN A 314 3.44 -6.39 -27.15
N ASN A 315 2.43 -5.69 -27.66
CA ASN A 315 1.56 -4.87 -26.82
C ASN A 315 0.75 -5.76 -25.88
N ILE A 316 0.83 -5.48 -24.57
CA ILE A 316 0.18 -6.28 -23.52
C ILE A 316 -0.87 -5.52 -22.72
N TYR A 317 -1.24 -4.29 -23.11
CA TYR A 317 -2.13 -3.45 -22.31
C TYR A 317 -3.48 -4.12 -22.04
N GLN A 318 -4.13 -4.65 -23.09
CA GLN A 318 -5.45 -5.27 -22.94
C GLN A 318 -5.40 -6.57 -22.14
N GLN A 319 -4.30 -7.33 -22.27
CA GLN A 319 -4.05 -8.56 -21.51
C GLN A 319 -3.95 -8.22 -20.03
N MET A 320 -3.17 -7.19 -19.68
CA MET A 320 -3.05 -6.73 -18.29
C MET A 320 -4.39 -6.26 -17.71
N VAL A 321 -5.17 -5.47 -18.48
CA VAL A 321 -6.50 -4.99 -18.04
C VAL A 321 -7.48 -6.14 -17.80
N ASN A 322 -7.43 -7.18 -18.64
CA ASN A 322 -8.40 -8.28 -18.57
C ASN A 322 -8.06 -9.36 -17.53
N SER A 323 -6.78 -9.49 -17.18
CA SER A 323 -6.29 -10.57 -16.31
C SER A 323 -5.92 -10.14 -14.92
N CYS A 324 -5.64 -8.86 -14.70
CA CYS A 324 -5.38 -8.39 -13.36
C CYS A 324 -6.70 -8.30 -12.57
N ASP A 325 -6.71 -8.86 -11.36
CA ASP A 325 -7.81 -8.68 -10.40
C ASP A 325 -7.91 -7.21 -9.97
N GLU A 326 -6.76 -6.55 -9.81
CA GLU A 326 -6.65 -5.11 -9.64
C GLU A 326 -5.77 -4.55 -10.76
N HIS A 327 -6.33 -3.70 -11.61
CA HIS A 327 -5.59 -2.94 -12.62
C HIS A 327 -5.87 -1.46 -12.43
N PHE A 328 -4.95 -0.76 -11.78
CA PHE A 328 -5.08 0.65 -11.49
C PHE A 328 -3.91 1.42 -12.08
N ILE A 329 -4.23 2.49 -12.80
CA ILE A 329 -3.28 3.51 -13.24
C ILE A 329 -3.86 4.85 -12.80
N HIS A 330 -3.08 5.61 -12.05
CA HIS A 330 -3.52 6.91 -11.54
C HIS A 330 -3.93 7.85 -12.69
N GLY A 331 -5.02 8.61 -12.52
CA GLY A 331 -5.60 9.40 -13.61
C GLY A 331 -4.65 10.44 -14.22
N ALA A 332 -3.79 11.03 -13.40
CA ALA A 332 -2.76 11.97 -13.88
C ALA A 332 -1.76 11.30 -14.84
N ILE A 333 -1.42 10.03 -14.57
CA ILE A 333 -0.52 9.24 -15.41
C ILE A 333 -1.25 8.78 -16.67
N PHE A 334 -2.47 8.27 -16.50
CA PHE A 334 -3.28 7.74 -17.59
C PHE A 334 -3.56 8.78 -18.68
N LYS A 335 -3.70 10.05 -18.32
CA LYS A 335 -3.98 11.16 -19.26
C LYS A 335 -2.97 11.24 -20.41
N ASN A 336 -1.70 10.94 -20.16
CA ASN A 336 -0.61 11.05 -21.13
C ASN A 336 -0.10 9.66 -21.61
N LEU A 337 -0.75 8.59 -21.16
CA LEU A 337 -0.36 7.22 -21.45
C LEU A 337 -0.66 6.84 -22.89
N LYS A 338 0.37 6.36 -23.62
CA LYS A 338 0.23 5.80 -24.97
C LYS A 338 0.07 4.29 -24.87
N THR A 339 -1.17 3.82 -24.75
CA THR A 339 -1.47 2.41 -24.51
C THR A 339 -1.01 1.48 -25.63
N ASP A 340 -0.96 1.96 -26.88
CA ASP A 340 -0.44 1.26 -28.05
C ASP A 340 1.08 0.99 -27.98
N LYS A 341 1.80 1.70 -27.09
CA LYS A 341 3.24 1.56 -26.89
C LYS A 341 3.63 0.73 -25.65
N LEU A 342 2.65 0.20 -24.91
CA LEU A 342 2.88 -0.67 -23.76
C LEU A 342 3.25 -2.08 -24.20
N THR A 343 4.44 -2.18 -24.78
CA THR A 343 5.07 -3.42 -25.20
C THR A 343 5.75 -4.10 -24.02
N LEU A 344 5.61 -5.41 -23.90
CA LEU A 344 6.42 -6.20 -22.98
C LEU A 344 7.86 -6.26 -23.48
N ASP A 345 8.82 -6.19 -22.57
CA ASP A 345 10.25 -6.13 -22.87
C ASP A 345 10.97 -6.91 -21.77
N LEU A 346 10.93 -8.23 -21.91
CA LEU A 346 11.69 -9.14 -21.07
C LEU A 346 13.08 -9.19 -21.72
N PHE A 347 14.13 -8.76 -21.01
CA PHE A 347 15.56 -8.75 -21.39
C PHE A 347 16.16 -7.42 -21.86
#